data_AF-A0A3D2XW29-F1
#
_entry.id   AF-A0A3D2XW29-F1
#
_cell.length_a   1.000
_cell.length_b   1.000
_cell.length_c   1.000
_cell.angle_alpha   90.00
_cell.angle_beta   90.00
_cell.angle_gamma   90.00
#
_symmetry.space_group_name_H-M   'P 1'
#
loop_
_entity.id
_entity.type
_entity.pdbx_description
1 polymer ?
#
loop_
_entity_poly.entity_id
_entity_poly.type
_entity_poly.pdbx_seq_one_letter_code
_entity_poly.pdbx_strand_id
1 'polypeptide(L)'
;MDLLLGEPYLAANPKQFNFNPAQSFLESIQDIYTSEESVSSAYIDAYQQRASWFWRLGLRYEKTETSTRGAVSGPTEAGIANLGDQITSVDVAGLTIEENFSHFDAAFVEGGNSYQHLLPSLELRYQLSASTRLKFNYFEQLMRPQYFDTVRYRRINPPTRTITEGSPDLEATTIVNWFAGLEYTHTQVGKLYAGVYYNDIADFFYDSRVTEELDGIVYDV
;
A
#
# COMPACT_ATOMS: atom_id res chain seq x y z
N MET A 1 -12.15 -8.05 29.62
CA MET A 1 -12.36 -6.60 29.83
C MET A 1 -13.85 -6.42 29.93
N ASP A 2 -14.33 -6.06 31.12
CA ASP A 2 -15.75 -6.12 31.45
C ASP A 2 -16.48 -4.94 30.79
N LEU A 3 -17.22 -5.21 29.70
CA LEU A 3 -17.99 -4.21 28.95
C LEU A 3 -19.12 -3.60 29.79
N LEU A 4 -19.39 -4.15 30.99
CA LEU A 4 -20.47 -3.74 31.88
C LEU A 4 -20.26 -2.42 32.63
N LEU A 5 -19.05 -1.82 32.59
CA LEU A 5 -18.78 -0.55 33.27
C LEU A 5 -18.97 0.69 32.39
N GLY A 6 -19.07 0.53 31.06
CA GLY A 6 -19.17 1.64 30.11
C GLY A 6 -20.54 2.33 30.12
N GLU A 7 -21.62 1.56 29.97
CA GLU A 7 -22.98 2.11 29.92
C GLU A 7 -23.40 2.84 31.21
N PRO A 8 -23.14 2.29 32.43
CA PRO A 8 -23.47 3.00 33.66
C PRO A 8 -22.71 4.32 33.81
N TYR A 9 -21.44 4.36 33.36
CA TYR A 9 -20.63 5.58 33.41
C TYR A 9 -21.13 6.65 32.44
N LEU A 10 -21.47 6.26 31.20
CA LEU A 10 -22.05 7.17 30.20
C LEU A 10 -23.39 7.74 30.69
N ALA A 11 -24.27 6.88 31.22
CA ALA A 11 -25.57 7.29 31.75
C ALA A 11 -25.45 8.22 32.98
N ALA A 12 -24.42 8.05 33.80
CA ALA A 12 -24.16 8.90 34.97
C ALA A 12 -23.50 10.25 34.62
N ASN A 13 -22.83 10.34 33.47
CA ASN A 13 -22.06 11.52 33.07
C ASN A 13 -22.48 12.11 31.70
N PRO A 14 -23.77 12.25 31.38
CA PRO A 14 -24.22 12.61 30.02
C PRO A 14 -23.73 13.99 29.59
N LYS A 15 -23.47 14.90 30.54
CA LYS A 15 -22.95 16.27 30.25
C LYS A 15 -21.47 16.29 29.84
N GLN A 16 -20.73 15.20 30.05
CA GLN A 16 -19.32 15.10 29.66
C GLN A 16 -19.15 14.69 28.19
N PHE A 17 -20.23 14.24 27.54
CA PHE A 17 -20.21 13.76 26.16
C PHE A 17 -21.08 14.68 25.32
N ASN A 18 -20.49 15.33 24.33
CA ASN A 18 -21.22 16.13 23.36
C ASN A 18 -20.96 15.56 21.98
N PHE A 19 -22.02 15.39 21.21
CA PHE A 19 -21.90 15.03 19.80
C PHE A 19 -21.35 16.23 19.03
N ASN A 20 -20.23 16.04 18.32
CA ASN A 20 -19.63 17.07 17.48
C ASN A 20 -19.90 16.72 16.01
N PRO A 21 -20.94 17.28 15.38
CA PRO A 21 -21.34 16.90 14.02
C PRO A 21 -20.25 17.17 12.99
N ALA A 22 -19.48 18.26 13.12
CA ALA A 22 -18.40 18.60 12.21
C ALA A 22 -17.27 17.57 12.26
N GLN A 23 -16.85 17.19 13.48
CA GLN A 23 -15.80 16.19 13.67
C GLN A 23 -16.28 14.80 13.24
N SER A 24 -17.50 14.40 13.63
CA SER A 24 -18.07 13.12 13.20
C SER A 24 -18.22 13.05 11.68
N PHE A 25 -18.55 14.16 11.01
CA PHE A 25 -18.59 14.23 9.54
C PHE A 25 -17.20 13.96 8.94
N LEU A 26 -16.19 14.73 9.36
CA LEU A 26 -14.81 14.61 8.87
C LEU A 26 -14.22 13.21 9.11
N GLU A 27 -14.41 12.65 10.30
CA GLU A 27 -13.95 11.30 10.62
C GLU A 27 -14.66 10.25 9.77
N SER A 28 -15.95 10.44 9.46
CA SER A 28 -16.71 9.46 8.67
C SER A 28 -16.31 9.47 7.20
N ILE A 29 -16.13 10.66 6.58
CA ILE A 29 -15.76 10.73 5.16
C ILE A 29 -14.37 10.14 4.89
N GLN A 30 -13.47 10.18 5.88
CA GLN A 30 -12.10 9.63 5.76
C GLN A 30 -12.09 8.12 5.58
N ASP A 31 -13.14 7.42 6.02
CA ASP A 31 -13.28 5.97 5.86
C ASP A 31 -14.07 5.58 4.60
N ILE A 32 -14.55 6.56 3.82
CA ILE A 32 -15.28 6.32 2.58
C ILE A 32 -14.33 6.46 1.40
N TYR A 33 -13.91 5.32 0.85
CA TYR A 33 -13.10 5.27 -0.36
C TYR A 33 -13.42 4.03 -1.19
N THR A 34 -13.06 4.09 -2.48
CA THR A 34 -12.98 2.92 -3.36
C THR A 34 -11.58 2.82 -3.94
N SER A 35 -11.13 1.59 -4.15
CA SER A 35 -9.86 1.29 -4.79
C SER A 35 -10.03 0.03 -5.62
N GLU A 36 -9.84 0.17 -6.92
CA GLU A 36 -9.89 -0.92 -7.89
C GLU A 36 -8.52 -1.04 -8.56
N GLU A 37 -7.99 -2.27 -8.60
CA GLU A 37 -6.75 -2.60 -9.30
C GLU A 37 -7.02 -3.69 -10.33
N SER A 38 -6.66 -3.42 -11.58
CA SER A 38 -6.69 -4.38 -12.67
C SER A 38 -5.27 -4.77 -13.08
N VAL A 39 -4.95 -6.05 -12.96
CA VAL A 39 -3.63 -6.60 -13.32
C VAL A 39 -3.77 -7.57 -14.49
N SER A 40 -3.13 -7.23 -15.61
CA SER A 40 -3.02 -8.09 -16.78
C SER A 40 -1.60 -8.62 -16.89
N SER A 41 -1.43 -9.92 -17.12
CA SER A 41 -0.10 -10.51 -17.26
C SER A 41 -0.02 -11.56 -18.37
N ALA A 42 1.17 -11.66 -18.97
CA ALA A 42 1.54 -12.71 -19.90
C ALA A 42 2.89 -13.29 -19.48
N TYR A 43 3.03 -14.61 -19.52
CA TYR A 43 4.25 -15.29 -19.10
C TYR A 43 4.67 -16.36 -20.10
N ILE A 44 5.98 -16.51 -20.26
CA ILE A 44 6.62 -17.61 -20.98
C ILE A 44 7.62 -18.24 -20.03
N ASP A 45 7.61 -19.56 -19.94
CA ASP A 45 8.53 -20.34 -19.12
C ASP A 45 9.06 -21.50 -19.96
N ALA A 46 10.38 -21.59 -20.06
CA ALA A 46 11.07 -22.66 -20.77
C ALA A 46 12.10 -23.28 -19.84
N TYR A 47 12.21 -24.60 -19.86
CA TYR A 47 13.21 -25.29 -19.07
C TYR A 47 13.71 -26.53 -19.80
N GLN A 48 14.88 -26.99 -19.36
CA GLN A 48 15.41 -28.27 -19.76
C GLN A 48 16.12 -28.93 -18.59
N GLN A 49 15.86 -30.22 -18.44
CA GLN A 49 16.50 -31.05 -17.44
C GLN A 49 17.32 -32.14 -18.12
N ARG A 50 18.60 -32.22 -17.77
CA ARG A 50 19.54 -33.29 -18.10
C ARG A 50 20.12 -33.87 -16.80
N ALA A 51 20.88 -34.96 -16.93
CA ALA A 51 21.49 -35.61 -15.77
C ALA A 51 22.48 -34.70 -15.03
N SER A 52 23.26 -33.90 -15.76
CA SER A 52 24.31 -33.03 -15.20
C SER A 52 23.93 -31.56 -15.11
N TRP A 53 22.82 -31.13 -15.70
CA TRP A 53 22.43 -29.72 -15.65
C TRP A 53 20.94 -29.52 -15.84
N PHE A 54 20.46 -28.39 -15.32
CA PHE A 54 19.12 -27.89 -15.49
C PHE A 54 19.20 -26.38 -15.71
N TRP A 55 18.42 -25.88 -16.65
CA TRP A 55 18.15 -24.47 -16.78
C TRP A 55 16.65 -24.23 -16.86
N ARG A 56 16.21 -23.09 -16.35
CA ARG A 56 14.87 -22.55 -16.49
C ARG A 56 14.98 -21.07 -16.77
N LEU A 57 14.26 -20.60 -17.78
CA LEU A 57 14.17 -19.22 -18.20
C LEU A 57 12.70 -18.85 -18.19
N GLY A 58 12.35 -17.85 -17.39
CA GLY A 58 11.02 -17.28 -17.34
C GLY A 58 11.05 -15.81 -17.76
N LEU A 59 10.00 -15.36 -18.42
CA LEU A 59 9.77 -13.95 -18.71
C LEU A 59 8.30 -13.66 -18.46
N ARG A 60 8.01 -12.68 -17.60
CA ARG A 60 6.65 -12.23 -17.31
C ARG A 60 6.52 -10.74 -17.67
N TYR A 61 5.55 -10.40 -18.49
CA TYR A 61 5.11 -9.03 -18.66
C TYR A 61 3.84 -8.80 -17.83
N GLU A 62 3.79 -7.69 -17.10
CA GLU A 62 2.66 -7.32 -16.25
C GLU A 62 2.30 -5.85 -16.49
N LYS A 63 1.01 -5.57 -16.69
CA LYS A 63 0.45 -4.22 -16.75
C LYS A 63 -0.55 -4.07 -15.60
N THR A 64 -0.40 -2.99 -14.84
CA THR A 64 -1.32 -2.62 -13.76
C THR A 64 -2.04 -1.34 -14.14
N GLU A 65 -3.33 -1.29 -13.84
CA GLU A 65 -4.15 -0.08 -13.86
C GLU A 65 -4.87 0.03 -12.52
N THR A 66 -4.75 1.17 -11.85
CA THR A 66 -5.46 1.47 -10.60
C THR A 66 -6.44 2.62 -10.84
N SER A 67 -7.61 2.50 -10.20
CA SER A 67 -8.63 3.56 -10.13
C SER A 67 -9.08 3.66 -8.68
N THR A 68 -9.01 4.84 -8.12
CA THR A 68 -9.29 5.08 -6.71
C THR A 68 -10.15 6.32 -6.56
N ARG A 69 -10.97 6.35 -5.52
CA ARG A 69 -11.78 7.50 -5.15
C ARG A 69 -11.67 7.67 -3.64
N GLY A 70 -11.16 8.81 -3.19
CA GLY A 70 -10.99 9.09 -1.77
C GLY A 70 -11.58 10.44 -1.38
N ALA A 71 -11.85 10.62 -0.08
CA ALA A 71 -12.29 11.89 0.45
C ALA A 71 -11.11 12.83 0.73
N VAL A 72 -11.21 14.05 0.23
CA VAL A 72 -10.32 15.16 0.52
C VAL A 72 -11.12 16.21 1.28
N SER A 73 -10.56 16.73 2.37
CA SER A 73 -11.16 17.82 3.15
C SER A 73 -10.11 18.88 3.48
N GLY A 74 -10.55 20.13 3.62
CA GLY A 74 -9.66 21.25 3.90
C GLY A 74 -10.41 22.56 4.05
N PRO A 75 -9.72 23.66 4.37
CA PRO A 75 -10.33 24.98 4.49
C PRO A 75 -11.11 25.36 3.23
N THR A 76 -12.26 26.02 3.37
CA THR A 76 -13.11 26.43 2.24
C THR A 76 -12.35 27.25 1.20
N GLU A 77 -11.38 28.07 1.63
CA GLU A 77 -10.53 28.87 0.73
C GLU A 77 -9.62 28.03 -0.18
N ALA A 78 -9.33 26.78 0.20
CA ALA A 78 -8.54 25.84 -0.61
C ALA A 78 -9.31 25.29 -1.82
N GLY A 79 -10.61 25.59 -1.95
CA GLY A 79 -11.41 25.23 -3.12
C GLY A 79 -11.63 23.73 -3.27
N ILE A 80 -11.63 22.97 -2.17
CA ILE A 80 -11.74 21.50 -2.16
C ILE A 80 -12.99 21.01 -2.89
N ALA A 81 -14.11 21.72 -2.77
CA ALA A 81 -15.37 21.40 -3.46
C ALA A 81 -15.24 21.36 -5.01
N ASN A 82 -14.19 21.96 -5.58
CA ASN A 82 -13.94 21.96 -7.03
C ASN A 82 -13.01 20.84 -7.49
N LEU A 83 -12.42 20.06 -6.57
CA LEU A 83 -11.48 18.98 -6.90
C LEU A 83 -12.18 17.72 -7.40
N GLY A 84 -13.46 17.55 -7.10
CA GLY A 84 -14.23 16.36 -7.46
C GLY A 84 -15.70 16.47 -7.07
N ASP A 85 -16.32 15.36 -6.70
CA ASP A 85 -17.73 15.33 -6.29
C ASP A 85 -17.87 15.86 -4.87
N GLN A 86 -18.57 16.98 -4.68
CA GLN A 86 -18.80 17.55 -3.35
C GLN A 86 -19.52 16.55 -2.43
N ILE A 87 -19.04 16.44 -1.19
CA ILE A 87 -19.69 15.64 -0.15
C ILE A 87 -20.65 16.54 0.61
N THR A 88 -21.95 16.40 0.35
CA THR A 88 -22.99 17.26 0.94
C THR A 88 -23.57 16.70 2.23
N SER A 89 -23.48 15.40 2.47
CA SER A 89 -23.97 14.77 3.70
C SER A 89 -23.32 13.41 3.97
N VAL A 90 -23.38 12.97 5.22
CA VAL A 90 -22.96 11.62 5.65
C VAL A 90 -23.88 11.09 6.75
N ASP A 91 -24.18 9.80 6.69
CA ASP A 91 -24.97 9.12 7.73
C ASP A 91 -24.05 8.56 8.82
N VAL A 92 -24.23 9.04 10.06
CA VAL A 92 -23.48 8.59 11.23
C VAL A 92 -24.45 8.03 12.26
N ALA A 93 -24.35 6.72 12.53
CA ALA A 93 -25.20 6.03 13.51
C ALA A 93 -26.73 6.26 13.31
N GLY A 94 -27.17 6.38 12.06
CA GLY A 94 -28.58 6.62 11.71
C GLY A 94 -29.01 8.08 11.74
N LEU A 95 -28.08 9.02 11.94
CA LEU A 95 -28.29 10.46 11.81
C LEU A 95 -27.61 10.97 10.54
N THR A 96 -28.37 11.62 9.66
CA THR A 96 -27.81 12.33 8.51
C THR A 96 -27.23 13.67 8.97
N ILE A 97 -25.94 13.86 8.75
CA ILE A 97 -25.23 15.11 8.99
C ILE A 97 -25.04 15.79 7.64
N GLU A 98 -25.69 16.93 7.45
CA GLU A 98 -25.48 17.79 6.28
C GLU A 98 -24.21 18.63 6.47
N GLU A 99 -23.42 18.76 5.40
CA GLU A 99 -22.27 19.65 5.32
C GLU A 99 -22.76 21.09 5.19
N ASN A 100 -22.84 21.79 6.33
CA ASN A 100 -23.22 23.21 6.42
C ASN A 100 -22.18 23.99 7.26
N PHE A 101 -20.93 23.55 7.27
CA PHE A 101 -19.90 24.10 8.15
C PHE A 101 -19.15 25.23 7.44
N SER A 102 -18.96 26.36 8.11
CA SER A 102 -18.33 27.53 7.48
C SER A 102 -16.79 27.48 7.42
N HIS A 103 -16.16 26.37 7.80
CA HIS A 103 -14.72 26.30 8.04
C HIS A 103 -14.00 25.27 7.19
N PHE A 104 -14.72 24.37 6.50
CA PHE A 104 -14.11 23.37 5.64
C PHE A 104 -15.06 22.99 4.52
N ASP A 105 -14.49 22.52 3.42
CA ASP A 105 -15.19 21.86 2.33
C ASP A 105 -14.67 20.42 2.20
N ALA A 106 -15.48 19.53 1.62
CA ALA A 106 -15.09 18.16 1.33
C ALA A 106 -15.56 17.70 -0.05
N ALA A 107 -14.72 16.91 -0.73
CA ALA A 107 -15.04 16.31 -2.02
C ALA A 107 -14.45 14.89 -2.13
N PHE A 108 -15.15 14.02 -2.85
CA PHE A 108 -14.57 12.77 -3.36
C PHE A 108 -13.76 13.07 -4.61
N VAL A 109 -12.49 12.71 -4.59
CA VAL A 109 -11.56 12.96 -5.68
C VAL A 109 -11.07 11.64 -6.24
N GLU A 110 -11.17 11.52 -7.56
CA GLU A 110 -10.64 10.37 -8.29
C GLU A 110 -9.11 10.45 -8.40
N GLY A 111 -8.47 9.29 -8.39
CA GLY A 111 -7.04 9.12 -8.62
C GLY A 111 -6.79 7.77 -9.28
N GLY A 112 -5.61 7.59 -9.85
CA GLY A 112 -5.27 6.33 -10.48
C GLY A 112 -3.93 6.39 -11.16
N ASN A 113 -3.39 5.23 -11.47
CA ASN A 113 -2.08 5.07 -12.08
C ASN A 113 -2.10 3.92 -13.10
N SER A 114 -1.17 3.96 -14.06
CA SER A 114 -0.96 2.86 -14.99
C SER A 114 0.53 2.66 -15.24
N TYR A 115 1.02 1.47 -14.91
CA TYR A 115 2.42 1.12 -15.03
C TYR A 115 2.59 -0.33 -15.49
N GLN A 116 3.80 -0.64 -15.96
CA GLN A 116 4.11 -1.93 -16.56
C GLN A 116 5.51 -2.41 -16.16
N HIS A 117 5.66 -3.72 -16.00
CA HIS A 117 6.93 -4.35 -15.65
C HIS A 117 7.23 -5.53 -16.57
N LEU A 118 8.51 -5.71 -16.88
CA LEU A 118 9.04 -6.90 -17.53
C LEU A 118 9.95 -7.61 -16.55
N LEU A 119 9.57 -8.82 -16.14
CA LEU A 119 10.15 -9.56 -15.03
C LEU A 119 10.81 -10.84 -15.55
N PRO A 120 12.12 -10.80 -15.86
CA PRO A 120 12.88 -11.98 -16.21
C PRO A 120 13.17 -12.86 -14.98
N SER A 121 13.36 -14.15 -15.23
CA SER A 121 13.88 -15.11 -14.26
C SER A 121 14.77 -16.16 -14.93
N LEU A 122 15.79 -16.59 -14.19
CA LEU A 122 16.76 -17.58 -14.60
C LEU A 122 17.09 -18.46 -13.39
N GLU A 123 16.93 -19.76 -13.54
CA GLU A 123 17.46 -20.76 -12.60
C GLU A 123 18.43 -21.68 -13.34
N LEU A 124 19.62 -21.86 -12.79
CA LEU A 124 20.62 -22.78 -13.27
C LEU A 124 20.99 -23.76 -12.15
N ARG A 125 21.07 -25.04 -12.48
CA ARG A 125 21.65 -26.06 -11.62
C ARG A 125 22.65 -26.86 -12.42
N TYR A 126 23.84 -27.08 -11.86
CA TYR A 126 24.89 -27.83 -12.51
C TYR A 126 25.50 -28.86 -11.56
N GLN A 127 25.57 -30.10 -11.99
CA GLN A 127 26.17 -31.20 -11.24
C GLN A 127 27.68 -31.23 -11.53
N LEU A 128 28.49 -30.70 -10.62
CA LEU A 128 29.96 -30.72 -10.71
C LEU A 128 30.52 -32.13 -10.58
N SER A 129 29.90 -32.97 -9.75
CA SER A 129 30.28 -34.37 -9.51
C SER A 129 29.07 -35.14 -8.97
N ALA A 130 29.12 -36.47 -8.81
CA ALA A 130 27.99 -37.24 -8.26
C ALA A 130 27.51 -36.76 -6.86
N SER A 131 28.38 -36.08 -6.10
CA SER A 131 28.09 -35.56 -4.77
C SER A 131 27.90 -34.04 -4.72
N THR A 132 28.30 -33.29 -5.75
CA THR A 132 28.39 -31.82 -5.68
C THR A 132 27.54 -31.15 -6.76
N ARG A 133 26.71 -30.19 -6.35
CA ARG A 133 25.82 -29.42 -7.23
C ARG A 133 25.93 -27.93 -6.97
N LEU A 134 26.05 -27.15 -8.04
CA LEU A 134 25.90 -25.70 -8.02
C LEU A 134 24.46 -25.32 -8.33
N LYS A 135 23.99 -24.25 -7.68
CA LYS A 135 22.72 -23.59 -7.96
C LYS A 135 22.96 -22.11 -8.15
N PHE A 136 22.36 -21.53 -9.17
CA PHE A 136 22.31 -20.09 -9.39
C PHE A 136 20.86 -19.69 -9.70
N ASN A 137 20.39 -18.59 -9.13
CA ASN A 137 19.09 -18.02 -9.46
C ASN A 137 19.20 -16.51 -9.64
N TYR A 138 18.44 -16.00 -10.58
CA TYR A 138 18.18 -14.58 -10.80
C TYR A 138 16.69 -14.42 -11.05
N PHE A 139 16.02 -13.49 -10.39
CA PHE A 139 14.63 -13.16 -10.70
C PHE A 139 14.25 -11.80 -10.15
N GLU A 140 13.23 -11.21 -10.74
CA GLU A 140 12.65 -9.95 -10.29
C GLU A 140 11.27 -10.18 -9.68
N GLN A 141 10.95 -9.45 -8.61
CA GLN A 141 9.67 -9.47 -7.93
C GLN A 141 9.10 -8.07 -7.82
N LEU A 142 7.79 -8.00 -7.63
CA LEU A 142 7.07 -6.75 -7.38
C LEU A 142 6.44 -6.81 -5.98
N MET A 143 6.51 -5.70 -5.25
CA MET A 143 5.79 -5.47 -4.01
C MET A 143 4.88 -4.26 -4.20
N ARG A 144 3.57 -4.48 -4.12
CA ARG A 144 2.55 -3.45 -4.35
C ARG A 144 2.29 -2.63 -3.09
N PRO A 145 2.03 -1.32 -3.20
CA PRO A 145 1.52 -0.51 -2.11
C PRO A 145 0.20 -1.05 -1.56
N GLN A 146 -0.16 -0.68 -0.32
CA GLN A 146 -1.49 -1.00 0.19
C GLN A 146 -2.53 -0.11 -0.52
N TYR A 147 -3.76 -0.60 -0.67
CA TYR A 147 -4.82 0.16 -1.34
C TYR A 147 -5.03 1.54 -0.71
N PHE A 148 -4.96 1.62 0.62
CA PHE A 148 -5.09 2.87 1.35
C PHE A 148 -4.03 3.91 0.94
N ASP A 149 -2.79 3.48 0.72
CA ASP A 149 -1.67 4.37 0.33
C ASP A 149 -1.87 4.92 -1.09
N THR A 150 -2.59 4.18 -1.95
CA THR A 150 -2.88 4.57 -3.34
C THR A 150 -4.14 5.41 -3.51
N VAL A 151 -4.95 5.58 -2.47
CA VAL A 151 -6.18 6.38 -2.56
C VAL A 151 -5.83 7.86 -2.45
N ARG A 152 -6.46 8.71 -3.27
CA ARG A 152 -6.36 10.17 -3.12
C ARG A 152 -7.18 10.63 -1.92
N TYR A 153 -6.59 10.64 -0.73
CA TYR A 153 -7.22 11.18 0.46
C TYR A 153 -6.36 12.28 1.10
N ARG A 154 -7.02 13.16 1.86
CA ARG A 154 -6.35 14.14 2.75
C ARG A 154 -7.08 14.19 4.08
N ARG A 155 -6.42 13.71 5.12
CA ARG A 155 -6.92 13.66 6.49
C ARG A 155 -6.23 14.72 7.33
N ILE A 156 -6.95 15.77 7.69
CA ILE A 156 -6.44 16.81 8.59
C ILE A 156 -6.90 16.47 10.01
N ASN A 157 -5.96 16.41 10.95
CA ASN A 157 -6.21 16.21 12.37
C ASN A 157 -5.70 17.43 13.16
N PRO A 158 -6.56 18.44 13.38
CA PRO A 158 -6.18 19.64 14.13
C PRO A 158 -5.71 19.37 15.57
N PRO A 159 -6.33 18.46 16.35
CA PRO A 159 -5.83 18.10 17.69
C PRO A 159 -4.37 17.66 17.74
N THR A 160 -3.92 16.86 16.75
CA THR A 160 -2.52 16.38 16.68
C THR A 160 -1.63 17.21 15.78
N ARG A 161 -2.19 18.20 15.06
CA ARG A 161 -1.52 18.99 14.02
C ARG A 161 -0.85 18.13 12.96
N THR A 162 -1.53 17.06 12.57
CA THR A 162 -1.05 16.16 11.53
C THR A 162 -1.98 16.18 10.34
N ILE A 163 -1.42 16.15 9.15
CA ILE A 163 -2.12 15.85 7.91
C ILE A 163 -1.58 14.49 7.43
N THR A 164 -2.44 13.68 6.85
CA THR A 164 -2.01 12.42 6.23
C THR A 164 -2.66 12.34 4.87
N GLU A 165 -1.87 12.01 3.86
CA GLU A 165 -2.30 11.98 2.47
C GLU A 165 -1.90 10.66 1.82
N GLY A 166 -2.77 10.16 0.96
CA GLY A 166 -2.44 9.04 0.07
C GLY A 166 -1.97 9.56 -1.29
N SER A 167 -1.19 8.74 -1.97
CA SER A 167 -0.60 9.04 -3.26
C SER A 167 -1.06 8.04 -4.33
N PRO A 168 -2.00 8.45 -5.21
CA PRO A 168 -2.44 7.61 -6.31
C PRO A 168 -1.34 7.26 -7.31
N ASP A 169 -0.28 8.05 -7.36
CA ASP A 169 0.80 7.90 -8.32
C ASP A 169 1.85 6.85 -7.88
N LEU A 170 1.63 6.16 -6.75
CA LEU A 170 2.52 5.10 -6.30
C LEU A 170 2.54 3.93 -7.30
N GLU A 171 3.76 3.44 -7.54
CA GLU A 171 4.03 2.26 -8.36
C GLU A 171 4.52 1.10 -7.48
N ALA A 172 4.56 -0.10 -8.06
CA ALA A 172 5.07 -1.26 -7.34
C ALA A 172 6.60 -1.19 -7.19
N THR A 173 7.09 -1.45 -5.97
CA THR A 173 8.52 -1.63 -5.68
C THR A 173 9.05 -2.84 -6.44
N THR A 174 10.18 -2.68 -7.13
CA THR A 174 10.86 -3.77 -7.84
C THR A 174 12.00 -4.32 -7.00
N ILE A 175 12.07 -5.65 -6.87
CA ILE A 175 13.08 -6.35 -6.08
C ILE A 175 13.83 -7.33 -6.99
N VAL A 176 15.09 -7.05 -7.27
CA VAL A 176 15.99 -7.92 -8.03
C VAL A 176 16.71 -8.85 -7.06
N ASN A 177 16.59 -10.17 -7.27
CA ASN A 177 17.15 -11.18 -6.39
C ASN A 177 18.23 -11.98 -7.13
N TRP A 178 19.43 -12.03 -6.56
CA TRP A 178 20.53 -12.87 -7.00
C TRP A 178 20.85 -13.91 -5.93
N PHE A 179 21.05 -15.15 -6.37
CA PHE A 179 21.46 -16.25 -5.50
C PHE A 179 22.51 -17.12 -6.18
N ALA A 180 23.56 -17.50 -5.45
CA ALA A 180 24.50 -18.54 -5.87
C ALA A 180 24.83 -19.46 -4.69
N GLY A 181 24.86 -20.77 -4.94
CA GLY A 181 25.08 -21.75 -3.88
C GLY A 181 25.66 -23.07 -4.36
N LEU A 182 26.20 -23.79 -3.39
CA LEU A 182 26.85 -25.09 -3.52
C LEU A 182 26.17 -26.07 -2.55
N GLU A 183 25.76 -27.21 -3.06
CA GLU A 183 25.29 -28.35 -2.29
C GLU A 183 26.30 -29.49 -2.43
N TYR A 184 26.73 -30.04 -1.31
CA TYR A 184 27.50 -31.28 -1.22
C TYR A 184 26.66 -32.35 -0.52
N THR A 185 26.50 -33.51 -1.15
CA THR A 185 25.74 -34.65 -0.66
C THR A 185 26.68 -35.82 -0.38
N HIS A 186 26.67 -36.31 0.85
CA HIS A 186 27.38 -37.51 1.27
C HIS A 186 26.38 -38.61 1.64
N THR A 187 26.46 -39.76 0.99
CA THR A 187 25.45 -40.85 1.06
C THR A 187 25.11 -41.31 2.48
N GLN A 188 26.07 -41.28 3.40
CA GLN A 188 25.89 -41.76 4.78
C GLN A 188 25.70 -40.65 5.83
N VAL A 189 26.12 -39.42 5.51
CA VAL A 189 26.20 -38.32 6.50
C VAL A 189 25.12 -37.27 6.27
N GLY A 190 24.64 -37.11 5.03
CA GLY A 190 23.61 -36.16 4.67
C GLY A 190 24.10 -35.09 3.69
N LYS A 191 23.52 -33.90 3.76
CA LYS A 191 23.81 -32.80 2.83
C LYS A 191 24.35 -31.58 3.57
N LEU A 192 25.34 -30.95 2.97
CA LEU A 192 25.85 -29.63 3.36
C LEU A 192 25.52 -28.64 2.25
N TYR A 193 25.02 -27.47 2.62
CA TYR A 193 24.67 -26.40 1.70
C TYR A 193 25.28 -25.09 2.16
N ALA A 194 25.87 -24.35 1.23
CA ALA A 194 26.35 -23.00 1.45
C ALA A 194 25.94 -22.12 0.26
N GLY A 195 25.59 -20.87 0.51
CA GLY A 195 25.20 -19.95 -0.54
C GLY A 195 25.28 -18.49 -0.12
N VAL A 196 25.28 -17.63 -1.12
CA VAL A 196 25.27 -16.18 -1.01
C VAL A 196 24.08 -15.63 -1.77
N TYR A 197 23.53 -14.53 -1.28
CA TYR A 197 22.43 -13.82 -1.92
C TYR A 197 22.71 -12.32 -1.94
N TYR A 198 22.13 -11.64 -2.92
CA TYR A 198 22.16 -10.18 -3.04
C TYR A 198 20.80 -9.71 -3.56
N ASN A 199 20.23 -8.72 -2.88
CA ASN A 199 18.94 -8.14 -3.25
C ASN A 199 19.13 -6.65 -3.52
N ASP A 200 18.59 -6.19 -4.65
CA ASP A 200 18.52 -4.78 -5.00
C ASP A 200 17.06 -4.35 -5.04
N ILE A 201 16.73 -3.23 -4.41
CA ILE A 201 15.35 -2.77 -4.22
C ILE A 201 15.25 -1.36 -4.81
N ALA A 202 14.34 -1.18 -5.75
CA ALA A 202 14.04 0.09 -6.40
C ALA A 202 12.56 0.47 -6.18
N ASP A 203 12.26 1.76 -6.24
CA ASP A 203 10.90 2.31 -6.13
C ASP A 203 10.21 1.91 -4.81
N PHE A 204 10.97 1.98 -3.72
CA PHE A 204 10.46 1.75 -2.38
C PHE A 204 9.61 2.94 -1.92
N PHE A 205 8.32 2.72 -1.70
CA PHE A 205 7.41 3.71 -1.13
C PHE A 205 7.59 3.77 0.39
N TYR A 206 7.56 4.99 0.94
CA TYR A 206 7.74 5.26 2.36
C TYR A 206 6.97 6.53 2.75
N ASP A 207 6.63 6.64 4.04
CA ASP A 207 6.00 7.84 4.58
C ASP A 207 7.02 8.97 4.62
N SER A 208 6.77 10.04 3.87
CA SER A 208 7.53 11.28 3.95
C SER A 208 6.85 12.25 4.89
N ARG A 209 7.60 12.85 5.82
CA ARG A 209 7.10 13.92 6.69
C ARG A 209 7.64 15.26 6.25
N VAL A 210 6.75 16.18 5.95
CA VAL A 210 7.06 17.58 5.64
C VAL A 210 6.23 18.50 6.55
N THR A 211 6.48 19.80 6.43
CA THR A 211 5.77 20.80 7.20
C THR A 211 5.00 21.70 6.28
N GLU A 212 3.70 21.85 6.54
CA GLU A 212 2.81 22.75 5.80
C GLU A 212 2.19 23.76 6.79
N GLU A 213 2.04 25.01 6.37
CA GLU A 213 1.33 26.03 7.14
C GLU A 213 -0.08 26.20 6.57
N LEU A 214 -1.10 25.94 7.39
CA LEU A 214 -2.51 26.20 7.08
C LEU A 214 -3.06 27.18 8.11
N ASP A 215 -3.56 28.33 7.65
CA ASP A 215 -4.16 29.39 8.49
C ASP A 215 -3.27 29.85 9.66
N GLY A 216 -1.95 29.95 9.45
CA GLY A 216 -0.99 30.35 10.48
C GLY A 216 -0.67 29.24 11.51
N ILE A 217 -1.18 28.03 11.30
CA ILE A 217 -0.89 26.84 12.10
C ILE A 217 0.00 25.91 11.30
N VAL A 218 1.10 25.50 11.92
CA VAL A 218 2.05 24.56 11.34
C VAL A 218 1.56 23.12 11.57
N TYR A 219 1.43 22.38 10.49
CA TYR A 219 1.08 20.96 10.45
C TYR A 219 2.26 20.11 10.00
N ASP A 220 2.35 18.91 10.56
CA ASP A 220 3.17 17.82 10.05
C ASP A 220 2.35 17.04 9.02
N VAL A 221 2.77 17.06 7.77
CA VAL A 221 2.14 16.32 6.66
C VAL A 221 2.95 15.06 6.37
#